data_AF-A0A182PLP4-F1
#
_entry.id   AF-A0A182PLP4-F1
#
_cell.length_a   1.000
_cell.length_b   1.000
_cell.length_c   1.000
_cell.angle_alpha   90.00
_cell.angle_beta   90.00
_cell.angle_gamma   90.00
#
_symmetry.space_group_name_H-M   'P 1'
#
loop_
_entity.id
_entity.type
_entity.pdbx_description
1 polymer ?
#
loop_
_entity_poly.entity_id
_entity_poly.type
_entity_poly.pdbx_seq_one_letter_code
_entity_poly.pdbx_strand_id
1 'polypeptide(L)'
;MPSMQSLLIVASFKAFSCLLILFHLVGFFNFRLKLNHTTGLTVGPRRWTSSIWCILHLLLTVLSGIMAKHHYNLLFKGLMITDTMNNYLKYVIGLVTIFVSLADSWFEVEAHRTIWCHYRDLATRYGTIVGLVGRAELAQILLRYIATFLTILLVCAVVECIIFTGLTPGTQWHWFWMHNFYPYTYSHLRHVFHLLHIALMASNLRQLGRKLVVLQQQQQQQQQEALAMERMAELRVLYGELWQINEGINQLFGFSQAFNIACSFAQIAFDLYWVYAMWQKQEERIHLQLYCFFPTPVIIGFLMHEAKNYQLAMDAVEAAVLDMNSSQNPEMVRFRFYFLHQLLRHRLKLTARNIFDFDYTLIRKLVIVILTYVIIFIEISDDK
;
A
#
# COMPACT_ATOMS: atom_id res chain seq x y z
N MET A 1 -4.37 -39.09 -1.83
CA MET A 1 -3.35 -38.03 -1.99
C MET A 1 -4.06 -36.69 -2.11
N PRO A 2 -3.65 -35.63 -1.39
CA PRO A 2 -4.24 -34.31 -1.56
C PRO A 2 -4.02 -33.80 -2.98
N SER A 3 -5.03 -33.18 -3.59
CA SER A 3 -4.87 -32.56 -4.92
C SER A 3 -3.83 -31.45 -4.86
N MET A 4 -3.09 -31.24 -5.96
CA MET A 4 -2.08 -30.17 -6.08
C MET A 4 -2.65 -28.79 -5.72
N GLN A 5 -3.93 -28.54 -6.04
CA GLN A 5 -4.64 -27.32 -5.68
C GLN A 5 -4.81 -27.17 -4.16
N SER A 6 -5.12 -28.24 -3.43
CA SER A 6 -5.25 -28.22 -1.98
C SER A 6 -3.91 -27.88 -1.30
N LEU A 7 -2.81 -28.46 -1.80
CA LEU A 7 -1.45 -28.15 -1.32
C LEU A 7 -1.09 -26.68 -1.56
N LEU A 8 -1.38 -26.15 -2.74
CA LEU A 8 -1.11 -24.75 -3.07
C LEU A 8 -1.91 -23.79 -2.18
N ILE A 9 -3.17 -24.10 -1.89
CA ILE A 9 -3.99 -23.30 -0.96
C ILE A 9 -3.38 -23.33 0.45
N VAL A 10 -2.99 -24.50 0.97
CA VAL A 10 -2.40 -24.56 2.31
C VAL A 10 -1.07 -23.81 2.35
N ALA A 11 -0.24 -23.93 1.32
CA ALA A 11 1.03 -23.22 1.21
C ALA A 11 0.84 -21.70 1.19
N SER A 12 -0.12 -21.17 0.41
CA SER A 12 -0.37 -19.72 0.32
C SER A 12 -0.80 -19.12 1.65
N PHE A 13 -1.67 -19.81 2.40
CA PHE A 13 -2.12 -19.35 3.73
C PHE A 13 -0.99 -19.39 4.77
N LYS A 14 -0.13 -20.42 4.73
CA LYS A 14 1.05 -20.49 5.61
C LYS A 14 2.04 -19.38 5.31
N ALA A 15 2.39 -19.18 4.04
CA ALA A 15 3.30 -18.12 3.62
C ALA A 15 2.77 -16.73 3.99
N PHE A 16 1.46 -16.49 3.81
CA PHE A 16 0.83 -15.26 4.24
C PHE A 16 0.85 -15.08 5.77
N SER A 17 0.66 -16.17 6.53
CA SER A 17 0.78 -16.11 8.00
C SER A 17 2.18 -15.69 8.45
N CYS A 18 3.24 -16.16 7.78
CA CYS A 18 4.61 -15.70 8.02
C CYS A 18 4.76 -14.20 7.70
N LEU A 19 4.15 -13.72 6.61
CA LEU A 19 4.17 -12.31 6.25
C LEU A 19 3.41 -11.42 7.26
N LEU A 20 2.29 -11.90 7.81
CA LEU A 20 1.60 -11.21 8.89
C LEU A 20 2.47 -11.10 10.15
N ILE A 21 3.23 -12.16 10.49
CA ILE A 21 4.20 -12.11 11.60
C ILE A 21 5.25 -11.04 11.31
N LEU A 22 5.78 -10.96 10.09
CA LEU A 22 6.73 -9.93 9.71
C LEU A 22 6.15 -8.52 9.91
N PHE A 23 4.93 -8.25 9.44
CA PHE A 23 4.28 -6.96 9.65
C PHE A 23 4.00 -6.66 11.13
N HIS A 24 3.80 -7.70 11.93
CA HIS A 24 3.70 -7.59 13.39
C HIS A 24 5.03 -7.17 14.02
N LEU A 25 6.15 -7.75 13.57
CA LEU A 25 7.51 -7.42 14.02
C LEU A 25 7.91 -6.00 13.62
N VAL A 26 7.49 -5.54 12.44
CA VAL A 26 7.74 -4.17 11.95
C VAL A 26 6.88 -3.11 12.68
N GLY A 27 5.89 -3.56 13.47
CA GLY A 27 5.01 -2.67 14.23
C GLY A 27 3.79 -2.15 13.47
N PHE A 28 3.41 -2.74 12.33
CA PHE A 28 2.19 -2.36 11.61
C PHE A 28 0.92 -2.94 12.24
N PHE A 29 1.05 -4.02 13.01
CA PHE A 29 -0.05 -4.64 13.75
C PHE A 29 0.16 -4.56 15.26
N ASN A 30 -0.84 -4.05 15.97
CA ASN A 30 -0.87 -3.99 17.44
C ASN A 30 -1.91 -4.95 18.07
N PHE A 31 -2.42 -5.90 17.27
CA PHE A 31 -3.37 -6.92 17.69
C PHE A 31 -3.11 -8.22 16.92
N ARG A 32 -3.42 -9.36 17.54
CA ARG A 32 -3.17 -10.66 16.90
C ARG A 32 -4.13 -10.85 15.73
N LEU A 33 -3.58 -10.97 14.53
CA LEU A 33 -4.31 -11.36 13.33
C LEU A 33 -3.86 -12.75 12.90
N LYS A 34 -4.79 -13.68 12.70
CA LYS A 34 -4.48 -15.00 12.15
C LYS A 34 -5.48 -15.37 11.08
N LEU A 35 -4.97 -15.81 9.93
CA LEU A 35 -5.78 -16.29 8.83
C LEU A 35 -5.54 -17.79 8.65
N ASN A 36 -6.59 -18.58 8.83
CA ASN A 36 -6.53 -20.03 8.63
C ASN A 36 -7.39 -20.43 7.43
N HIS A 37 -6.93 -21.43 6.67
CA HIS A 37 -7.64 -21.97 5.53
C HIS A 37 -8.92 -22.74 5.90
N THR A 38 -9.06 -23.20 7.15
CA THR A 38 -10.27 -23.88 7.65
C THR A 38 -11.15 -22.97 8.48
N THR A 39 -10.59 -22.29 9.49
CA THR A 39 -11.36 -21.49 10.45
C THR A 39 -11.55 -20.04 10.03
N GLY A 40 -10.98 -19.63 8.89
CA GLY A 40 -11.08 -18.28 8.37
C GLY A 40 -10.25 -17.24 9.14
N LEU A 41 -10.71 -15.99 9.09
CA LEU A 41 -10.05 -14.84 9.72
C LEU A 41 -10.38 -14.77 11.23
N THR A 42 -9.35 -14.73 12.06
CA THR A 42 -9.49 -14.53 13.50
C THR A 42 -8.75 -13.27 13.93
N VAL A 43 -9.49 -12.39 14.62
CA VAL A 43 -9.03 -11.08 15.08
C VAL A 43 -9.02 -11.09 16.61
N GLY A 44 -7.83 -11.00 17.19
CA GLY A 44 -7.63 -10.97 18.64
C GLY A 44 -7.90 -9.57 19.24
N PRO A 45 -8.03 -9.49 20.58
CA PRO A 45 -8.09 -8.20 21.26
C PRO A 45 -6.76 -7.44 21.13
N ARG A 46 -6.81 -6.13 21.31
CA ARG A 46 -5.63 -5.29 21.49
C ARG A 46 -4.81 -5.82 22.67
N ARG A 47 -3.50 -5.96 22.48
CA ARG A 47 -2.58 -6.34 23.57
C ARG A 47 -1.43 -5.34 23.62
N TRP A 48 -1.18 -4.79 24.80
CA TRP A 48 -0.01 -3.95 25.06
C TRP A 48 1.32 -4.63 24.72
N THR A 49 1.38 -5.96 24.81
CA THR A 49 2.57 -6.72 24.40
C THR A 49 2.83 -6.68 22.89
N SER A 50 1.82 -6.42 22.05
CA SER A 50 2.03 -6.24 20.60
C SER A 50 2.63 -4.87 20.27
N SER A 51 2.40 -3.89 21.14
CA SER A 51 2.93 -2.54 21.03
C SER A 51 4.43 -2.42 21.32
N ILE A 52 5.06 -3.48 21.85
CA ILE A 52 6.53 -3.52 22.10
C ILE A 52 7.31 -3.24 20.81
N TRP A 53 6.85 -3.76 19.66
CA TRP A 53 7.53 -3.56 18.38
C TRP A 53 7.46 -2.11 17.91
N CYS A 54 6.32 -1.43 18.11
CA CYS A 54 6.23 0.00 17.82
C CYS A 54 7.19 0.82 18.69
N ILE A 55 7.30 0.50 19.99
CA ILE A 55 8.24 1.15 20.90
C ILE A 55 9.69 0.88 20.46
N LEU A 56 10.01 -0.36 20.09
CA LEU A 56 11.34 -0.72 19.60
C LEU A 56 11.71 0.07 18.34
N HIS A 57 10.80 0.16 17.36
CA HIS A 57 11.02 0.94 16.15
C HIS A 57 11.10 2.45 16.43
N LEU A 58 10.35 2.97 17.40
CA LEU A 58 10.47 4.34 17.86
C LEU A 58 11.86 4.60 18.45
N LEU A 59 12.33 3.71 19.33
CA LEU A 59 13.68 3.77 19.91
C LEU A 59 14.76 3.69 18.83
N LEU A 60 14.64 2.78 17.87
CA LEU A 60 15.56 2.65 16.73
C LEU A 60 15.59 3.92 15.88
N THR A 61 14.44 4.57 15.69
CA THR A 61 14.34 5.83 14.92
C THR A 61 15.02 6.97 15.65
N VAL A 62 14.83 7.09 16.97
CA VAL A 62 15.52 8.06 17.82
C VAL A 62 17.03 7.81 17.84
N LEU A 63 17.45 6.55 18.02
CA LEU A 63 18.86 6.16 17.98
C LEU A 63 19.48 6.47 16.62
N SER A 64 18.78 6.18 15.51
CA SER A 64 19.23 6.55 14.17
C SER A 64 19.50 8.06 14.08
N GLY A 65 18.57 8.90 14.55
CA GLY A 65 18.74 10.35 14.56
C GLY A 65 19.91 10.83 15.42
N ILE A 66 20.11 10.23 16.60
CA ILE A 66 21.26 10.52 17.48
C ILE A 66 22.57 10.13 16.80
N MET A 67 22.62 8.95 16.18
CA MET A 67 23.79 8.46 15.46
C MET A 67 24.12 9.34 14.25
N ALA A 68 23.12 9.77 13.48
CA ALA A 68 23.31 10.69 12.36
C ALA A 68 23.85 12.05 12.84
N LYS A 69 23.37 12.55 13.98
CA LYS A 69 23.91 13.77 14.61
C LYS A 69 25.36 13.58 15.06
N HIS A 70 25.70 12.44 15.66
CA HIS A 70 27.07 12.15 16.08
C HIS A 70 28.01 12.05 14.86
N HIS A 71 27.56 11.42 13.79
CA HIS A 71 28.28 11.28 12.54
C HIS A 71 28.10 12.45 11.56
N TYR A 72 27.62 13.62 12.02
CA TYR A 72 27.34 14.77 11.16
C TYR A 72 28.54 15.14 10.27
N ASN A 73 29.75 15.16 10.84
CA ASN A 73 30.97 15.45 10.10
C ASN A 73 31.30 14.40 9.04
N LEU A 74 30.94 13.14 9.25
CA LEU A 74 31.16 12.06 8.27
C LEU A 74 30.10 12.09 7.16
N LEU A 75 28.92 12.64 7.44
CA LEU A 75 27.79 12.70 6.52
C LEU A 75 27.78 13.95 5.66
N PHE A 76 28.23 15.10 6.18
CA PHE A 76 27.99 16.40 5.55
C PHE A 76 29.24 17.26 5.34
N LYS A 77 30.37 16.96 6.00
CA LYS A 77 31.57 17.81 5.88
C LYS A 77 32.14 17.74 4.46
N GLY A 78 32.47 18.90 3.90
CA GLY A 78 33.10 19.02 2.58
C GLY A 78 32.13 18.96 1.39
N LEU A 79 30.82 18.79 1.64
CA LEU A 79 29.80 18.91 0.61
C LEU A 79 29.45 20.38 0.36
N MET A 80 29.05 20.68 -0.88
CA MET A 80 28.41 21.95 -1.20
C MET A 80 27.09 22.07 -0.42
N ILE A 81 26.62 23.31 -0.24
CA ILE A 81 25.37 23.57 0.50
C ILE A 81 24.18 22.83 -0.13
N THR A 82 24.13 22.78 -1.47
CA THR A 82 23.11 22.06 -2.25
C THR A 82 23.14 20.56 -1.98
N ASP A 83 24.32 19.94 -2.08
CA ASP A 83 24.57 18.51 -1.79
C ASP A 83 24.18 18.16 -0.33
N THR A 84 24.57 19.02 0.60
CA THR A 84 24.27 18.87 2.04
C THR A 84 22.77 18.93 2.29
N MET A 85 22.08 19.91 1.70
CA MET A 85 20.64 20.08 1.82
C MET A 85 19.89 18.87 1.24
N ASN A 86 20.31 18.39 0.07
CA ASN A 86 19.75 17.21 -0.58
C ASN A 86 19.81 15.97 0.34
N ASN A 87 21.01 15.69 0.87
CA ASN A 87 21.23 14.56 1.78
C ASN A 87 20.45 14.70 3.09
N TYR A 88 20.39 15.92 3.64
CA TYR A 88 19.66 16.19 4.87
C TYR A 88 18.16 15.98 4.69
N LEU A 89 17.56 16.52 3.63
CA LEU A 89 16.14 16.35 3.31
C LEU A 89 15.81 14.86 3.10
N LYS A 90 16.68 14.11 2.41
CA LYS A 90 16.49 12.67 2.16
C LYS A 90 16.30 11.90 3.46
N TYR A 91 17.22 12.13 4.38
CA TYR A 91 17.25 11.46 5.65
C TYR A 91 16.08 11.88 6.55
N VAL A 92 15.82 13.19 6.65
CA VAL A 92 14.78 13.73 7.53
C VAL A 92 13.39 13.31 7.07
N ILE A 93 13.08 13.37 5.77
CA ILE A 93 11.79 12.91 5.24
C ILE A 93 11.61 11.41 5.53
N GLY A 94 12.67 10.62 5.37
CA GLY A 94 12.68 9.20 5.73
C GLY A 94 12.36 8.96 7.21
N LEU A 95 13.03 9.67 8.13
CA LEU A 95 12.76 9.55 9.57
C LEU A 95 11.33 9.97 9.93
N VAL A 96 10.86 11.12 9.42
CA VAL A 96 9.50 11.62 9.66
C VAL A 96 8.48 10.61 9.18
N THR A 97 8.72 9.96 8.03
CA THR A 97 7.86 8.90 7.50
C THR A 97 7.73 7.72 8.48
N ILE A 98 8.82 7.32 9.13
CA ILE A 98 8.78 6.27 10.15
C ILE A 98 7.95 6.73 11.35
N PHE A 99 8.21 7.93 11.89
CA PHE A 99 7.46 8.47 13.04
C PHE A 99 5.96 8.52 12.77
N VAL A 100 5.56 9.06 11.61
CA VAL A 100 4.16 9.16 11.22
C VAL A 100 3.54 7.77 11.01
N SER A 101 4.28 6.83 10.41
CA SER A 101 3.80 5.46 10.21
C SER A 101 3.61 4.69 11.52
N LEU A 102 4.51 4.89 12.49
CA LEU A 102 4.37 4.34 13.84
C LEU A 102 3.21 5.00 14.59
N ALA A 103 3.06 6.31 14.47
CA ALA A 103 1.96 7.06 15.08
C ALA A 103 0.61 6.59 14.55
N ASP A 104 0.44 6.50 13.22
CA ASP A 104 -0.78 5.95 12.60
C ASP A 104 -1.02 4.52 13.10
N SER A 105 0.00 3.67 13.10
CA SER A 105 -0.13 2.28 13.56
C SER A 105 -0.50 2.18 15.05
N TRP A 106 -0.14 3.16 15.89
CA TRP A 106 -0.40 3.17 17.33
C TRP A 106 -1.73 3.83 17.73
N PHE A 107 -2.05 4.99 17.13
CA PHE A 107 -3.24 5.74 17.45
C PHE A 107 -4.47 5.18 16.71
N GLU A 108 -4.31 4.72 15.48
CA GLU A 108 -5.40 4.17 14.65
C GLU A 108 -5.54 2.64 14.81
N VAL A 109 -5.08 2.07 15.93
CA VAL A 109 -5.17 0.62 16.20
C VAL A 109 -6.60 0.12 16.16
N GLU A 110 -7.54 0.89 16.72
CA GLU A 110 -8.94 0.49 16.75
C GLU A 110 -9.59 0.59 15.37
N ALA A 111 -9.26 1.62 14.59
CA ALA A 111 -9.68 1.72 13.20
C ALA A 111 -9.14 0.52 12.40
N HIS A 112 -7.85 0.21 12.54
CA HIS A 112 -7.23 -0.94 11.89
C HIS A 112 -7.91 -2.26 12.29
N ARG A 113 -8.15 -2.48 13.58
CA ARG A 113 -8.85 -3.67 14.07
C ARG A 113 -10.27 -3.76 13.50
N THR A 114 -10.98 -2.64 13.43
CA THR A 114 -12.35 -2.54 12.93
C THR A 114 -12.45 -2.95 11.46
N ILE A 115 -11.48 -2.56 10.61
CA ILE A 115 -11.38 -3.02 9.21
C ILE A 115 -11.40 -4.56 9.14
N TRP A 116 -10.57 -5.23 9.94
CA TRP A 116 -10.48 -6.69 9.93
C TRP A 116 -11.69 -7.36 10.58
N CYS A 117 -12.29 -6.75 11.61
CA CYS A 117 -13.57 -7.21 12.18
C CYS A 117 -14.68 -7.18 11.12
N HIS A 118 -14.82 -6.09 10.37
CA HIS A 118 -15.80 -6.01 9.28
C HIS A 118 -15.55 -7.07 8.21
N TYR A 119 -14.30 -7.31 7.81
CA TYR A 119 -13.99 -8.42 6.90
C TYR A 119 -14.38 -9.79 7.46
N ARG A 120 -14.17 -10.03 8.76
CA ARG A 120 -14.56 -11.29 9.42
C ARG A 120 -16.08 -11.42 9.51
N ASP A 121 -16.77 -10.36 9.86
CA ASP A 121 -18.22 -10.38 10.06
C ASP A 121 -18.95 -10.58 8.72
N LEU A 122 -18.46 -9.92 7.66
CA LEU A 122 -18.84 -10.22 6.27
C LEU A 122 -18.56 -11.68 5.91
N ALA A 123 -17.36 -12.18 6.21
CA ALA A 123 -16.98 -13.56 5.90
C ALA A 123 -17.92 -14.58 6.58
N THR A 124 -18.28 -14.31 7.82
CA THR A 124 -19.17 -15.16 8.61
C THR A 124 -20.60 -15.15 8.05
N ARG A 125 -21.12 -13.97 7.65
CA ARG A 125 -22.46 -13.82 7.08
C ARG A 125 -22.61 -14.54 5.73
N TYR A 126 -21.57 -14.52 4.90
CA TYR A 126 -21.63 -15.07 3.54
C TYR A 126 -20.93 -16.42 3.35
N GLY A 127 -20.45 -17.06 4.44
CA GLY A 127 -19.78 -18.36 4.39
C GLY A 127 -18.44 -18.34 3.63
N THR A 128 -17.77 -17.19 3.62
CA THR A 128 -16.50 -16.93 2.94
C THR A 128 -15.33 -16.86 3.93
N ILE A 129 -14.13 -16.54 3.47
CA ILE A 129 -12.91 -16.55 4.32
C ILE A 129 -12.52 -15.13 4.79
N VAL A 130 -12.52 -14.15 3.88
CA VAL A 130 -12.22 -12.73 4.17
C VAL A 130 -13.17 -11.86 3.33
N GLY A 131 -14.05 -11.12 3.99
CA GLY A 131 -15.08 -10.35 3.31
C GLY A 131 -15.95 -11.24 2.44
N LEU A 132 -16.07 -10.91 1.15
CA LEU A 132 -16.81 -11.66 0.13
C LEU A 132 -15.95 -12.69 -0.61
N VAL A 133 -14.68 -12.85 -0.25
CA VAL A 133 -13.73 -13.65 -1.00
C VAL A 133 -13.71 -15.09 -0.49
N GLY A 134 -13.98 -16.03 -1.39
CA GLY A 134 -13.91 -17.47 -1.15
C GLY A 134 -12.48 -17.97 -0.96
N ARG A 135 -12.35 -19.23 -0.54
CA ARG A 135 -11.06 -19.84 -0.17
C ARG A 135 -10.08 -19.93 -1.36
N ALA A 136 -10.56 -20.37 -2.51
CA ALA A 136 -9.72 -20.57 -3.69
C ALA A 136 -9.26 -19.24 -4.27
N GLU A 137 -10.16 -18.27 -4.37
CA GLU A 137 -9.86 -16.92 -4.85
C GLU A 137 -8.91 -16.20 -3.90
N LEU A 138 -9.13 -16.32 -2.58
CA LEU A 138 -8.23 -15.73 -1.60
C LEU A 138 -6.82 -16.33 -1.72
N ALA A 139 -6.69 -17.65 -1.88
CA ALA A 139 -5.39 -18.28 -2.08
C ALA A 139 -4.64 -17.71 -3.29
N GLN A 140 -5.34 -17.48 -4.41
CA GLN A 140 -4.76 -16.87 -5.60
C GLN A 140 -4.33 -15.41 -5.36
N ILE A 141 -5.15 -14.62 -4.66
CA ILE A 141 -4.81 -13.23 -4.31
C ILE A 141 -3.58 -13.20 -3.40
N LEU A 142 -3.55 -14.03 -2.37
CA LEU A 142 -2.41 -14.13 -1.45
C LEU A 142 -1.14 -14.58 -2.17
N LEU A 143 -1.23 -15.54 -3.09
CA LEU A 143 -0.09 -15.98 -3.87
C LEU A 143 0.47 -14.86 -4.75
N ARG A 144 -0.39 -14.10 -5.45
CA ARG A 144 0.02 -12.94 -6.25
C ARG A 144 0.66 -11.87 -5.36
N TYR A 145 0.05 -11.57 -4.22
CA TYR A 145 0.59 -10.60 -3.27
C TYR A 145 1.96 -11.02 -2.73
N ILE A 146 2.13 -12.29 -2.36
CA ILE A 146 3.43 -12.83 -1.92
C ILE A 146 4.45 -12.75 -3.06
N ALA A 147 4.09 -13.10 -4.29
CA ALA A 147 4.99 -12.97 -5.44
C ALA A 147 5.42 -11.51 -5.67
N THR A 148 4.50 -10.55 -5.56
CA THR A 148 4.80 -9.12 -5.63
C THR A 148 5.73 -8.69 -4.48
N PHE A 149 5.43 -9.09 -3.25
CA PHE A 149 6.28 -8.81 -2.09
C PHE A 149 7.70 -9.36 -2.27
N LEU A 150 7.83 -10.62 -2.71
CA LEU A 150 9.12 -11.25 -2.97
C LEU A 150 9.87 -10.58 -4.12
N THR A 151 9.17 -10.14 -5.17
CA THR A 151 9.78 -9.42 -6.29
C THR A 151 10.35 -8.08 -5.83
N ILE A 152 9.58 -7.32 -5.05
CA ILE A 152 10.04 -6.05 -4.46
C ILE A 152 11.24 -6.30 -3.55
N LEU A 153 11.16 -7.30 -2.66
CA LEU A 153 12.24 -7.64 -1.74
C LEU A 153 13.51 -8.07 -2.50
N LEU A 154 13.37 -8.86 -3.56
CA LEU A 154 14.48 -9.29 -4.40
C LEU A 154 15.15 -8.11 -5.09
N VAL A 155 14.37 -7.20 -5.70
CA VAL A 155 14.91 -5.98 -6.33
C VAL A 155 15.67 -5.13 -5.31
N CYS A 156 15.07 -4.88 -4.13
CA CYS A 156 15.75 -4.18 -3.04
C CYS A 156 17.04 -4.90 -2.64
N ALA A 157 16.99 -6.20 -2.33
CA ALA A 157 18.16 -6.96 -1.86
C ALA A 157 19.30 -6.99 -2.90
N VAL A 158 18.97 -7.13 -4.18
CA VAL A 158 19.97 -7.09 -5.27
C VAL A 158 20.62 -5.72 -5.35
N VAL A 159 19.82 -4.64 -5.35
CA VAL A 159 20.34 -3.26 -5.39
C VAL A 159 21.19 -2.96 -4.16
N GLU A 160 20.72 -3.31 -2.96
CA GLU A 160 21.46 -3.09 -1.71
C GLU A 160 22.77 -3.90 -1.67
N CYS A 161 22.79 -5.12 -2.22
CA CYS A 161 24.00 -5.92 -2.33
C CYS A 161 25.01 -5.30 -3.31
N ILE A 162 24.56 -4.82 -4.47
CA ILE A 162 25.39 -4.12 -5.45
C ILE A 162 25.99 -2.85 -4.83
N ILE A 163 25.19 -2.05 -4.14
CA ILE A 163 25.66 -0.82 -3.49
C ILE A 163 26.65 -1.16 -2.37
N PHE A 164 26.32 -2.12 -1.50
CA PHE A 164 27.16 -2.50 -0.37
C PHE A 164 28.54 -3.01 -0.82
N THR A 165 28.59 -3.79 -1.90
CA THR A 165 29.85 -4.31 -2.45
C THR A 165 30.61 -3.29 -3.29
N GLY A 166 29.92 -2.33 -3.91
CA GLY A 166 30.52 -1.27 -4.73
C GLY A 166 31.03 -0.06 -3.94
N LEU A 167 30.52 0.17 -2.73
CA LEU A 167 30.94 1.28 -1.87
C LEU A 167 32.21 0.94 -1.09
N THR A 168 33.20 1.83 -1.15
CA THR A 168 34.40 1.68 -0.33
C THR A 168 34.06 1.98 1.14
N PRO A 169 34.35 1.06 2.09
CA PRO A 169 34.09 1.27 3.50
C PRO A 169 34.74 2.54 4.04
N GLY A 170 34.05 3.23 4.94
CA GLY A 170 34.53 4.47 5.57
C GLY A 170 34.38 5.74 4.72
N THR A 171 33.96 5.63 3.47
CA THR A 171 33.63 6.81 2.65
C THR A 171 32.35 7.51 3.14
N GLN A 172 32.21 8.80 2.81
CA GLN A 172 31.01 9.58 3.11
C GLN A 172 29.74 8.93 2.52
N TRP A 173 29.84 8.39 1.31
CA TRP A 173 28.76 7.65 0.65
C TRP A 173 28.36 6.39 1.40
N HIS A 174 29.35 5.63 1.91
CA HIS A 174 29.09 4.47 2.75
C HIS A 174 28.31 4.84 4.01
N TRP A 175 28.73 5.91 4.71
CA TRP A 175 28.01 6.40 5.89
C TRP A 175 26.62 6.90 5.57
N PHE A 176 26.45 7.64 4.47
CA PHE A 176 25.15 8.15 4.04
C PHE A 176 24.18 7.01 3.73
N TRP A 177 24.63 6.00 2.99
CA TRP A 177 23.82 4.81 2.69
C TRP A 177 23.42 4.06 3.95
N MET A 178 24.36 3.80 4.87
CA MET A 178 24.10 3.11 6.14
C MET A 178 23.00 3.77 6.98
N HIS A 179 22.96 5.11 7.04
CA HIS A 179 21.92 5.81 7.80
C HIS A 179 20.55 5.82 7.10
N ASN A 180 20.53 5.75 5.77
CA ASN A 180 19.29 5.76 4.99
C ASN A 180 18.69 4.37 4.76
N PHE A 181 19.47 3.30 4.91
CA PHE A 181 19.01 1.91 4.74
C PHE A 181 17.77 1.59 5.58
N TYR A 182 17.78 1.98 6.87
CA TYR A 182 16.65 1.73 7.77
C TYR A 182 15.39 2.52 7.39
N PRO A 183 15.42 3.86 7.24
CA PRO A 183 14.28 4.64 6.75
C PRO A 183 13.70 4.13 5.42
N TYR A 184 14.54 3.74 4.47
CA TYR A 184 14.09 3.26 3.17
C TYR A 184 13.39 1.90 3.27
N THR A 185 14.01 0.96 3.98
CA THR A 185 13.44 -0.36 4.19
C THR A 185 12.06 -0.25 4.86
N TYR A 186 11.95 0.62 5.87
CA TYR A 186 10.69 0.85 6.57
C TYR A 186 9.62 1.46 5.64
N SER A 187 9.99 2.47 4.85
CA SER A 187 9.12 3.11 3.85
C SER A 187 8.62 2.10 2.81
N HIS A 188 9.50 1.25 2.28
CA HIS A 188 9.15 0.21 1.32
C HIS A 188 8.18 -0.81 1.92
N LEU A 189 8.45 -1.28 3.14
CA LEU A 189 7.54 -2.18 3.85
C LEU A 189 6.17 -1.55 4.09
N ARG A 190 6.10 -0.24 4.37
CA ARG A 190 4.84 0.47 4.54
C ARG A 190 4.03 0.56 3.23
N HIS A 191 4.69 0.72 2.08
CA HIS A 191 4.03 0.65 0.76
C HIS A 191 3.44 -0.73 0.51
N VAL A 192 4.23 -1.78 0.73
CA VAL A 192 3.75 -3.16 0.51
C VAL A 192 2.64 -3.54 1.49
N PHE A 193 2.68 -3.00 2.71
CA PHE A 193 1.59 -3.19 3.67
C PHE A 193 0.28 -2.53 3.19
N HIS A 194 0.33 -1.33 2.63
CA HIS A 194 -0.86 -0.70 2.03
C HIS A 194 -1.36 -1.45 0.79
N LEU A 195 -0.45 -1.96 -0.03
CA LEU A 195 -0.77 -2.77 -1.21
C LEU A 195 -1.68 -3.97 -0.87
N LEU A 196 -1.48 -4.59 0.30
CA LEU A 196 -2.35 -5.67 0.79
C LEU A 196 -3.80 -5.23 0.91
N HIS A 197 -4.03 -4.08 1.55
CA HIS A 197 -5.38 -3.55 1.78
C HIS A 197 -6.06 -3.19 0.47
N ILE A 198 -5.33 -2.60 -0.47
CA ILE A 198 -5.84 -2.29 -1.81
C ILE A 198 -6.23 -3.57 -2.55
N ALA A 199 -5.35 -4.58 -2.58
CA ALA A 199 -5.58 -5.84 -3.28
C ALA A 199 -6.78 -6.62 -2.70
N LEU A 200 -6.93 -6.60 -1.37
CA LEU A 200 -8.09 -7.21 -0.70
C LEU A 200 -9.39 -6.46 -1.03
N MET A 201 -9.39 -5.12 -0.97
CA MET A 201 -10.57 -4.32 -1.27
C MET A 201 -11.00 -4.46 -2.74
N ALA A 202 -10.04 -4.36 -3.69
CA ALA A 202 -10.29 -4.58 -5.11
C ALA A 202 -10.91 -5.96 -5.38
N SER A 203 -10.47 -6.98 -4.64
CA SER A 203 -11.02 -8.33 -4.78
C SER A 203 -12.44 -8.45 -4.21
N ASN A 204 -12.74 -7.80 -3.09
CA ASN A 204 -14.09 -7.73 -2.55
C ASN A 204 -15.05 -7.00 -3.50
N LEU A 205 -14.60 -5.89 -4.10
CA LEU A 205 -15.39 -5.16 -5.10
C LEU A 205 -15.67 -6.00 -6.34
N ARG A 206 -14.69 -6.78 -6.83
CA ARG A 206 -14.92 -7.72 -7.94
C ARG A 206 -15.98 -8.78 -7.58
N GLN A 207 -16.00 -9.28 -6.35
CA GLN A 207 -17.02 -10.24 -5.92
C GLN A 207 -18.40 -9.60 -5.83
N LEU A 208 -18.49 -8.36 -5.35
CA LEU A 208 -19.73 -7.58 -5.38
C LEU A 208 -20.23 -7.40 -6.83
N GLY A 209 -19.34 -6.98 -7.74
CA GLY A 209 -19.67 -6.82 -9.17
C GLY A 209 -20.16 -8.12 -9.80
N ARG A 210 -19.52 -9.26 -9.52
CA ARG A 210 -19.99 -10.58 -9.99
C ARG A 210 -21.39 -10.92 -9.48
N LYS A 211 -21.68 -10.65 -8.21
CA LYS A 211 -23.01 -10.87 -7.63
C LYS A 211 -24.08 -10.00 -8.32
N LEU A 212 -23.74 -8.75 -8.64
CA LEU A 212 -24.64 -7.84 -9.39
C LEU A 212 -24.90 -8.34 -10.81
N VAL A 213 -23.88 -8.82 -11.52
CA VAL A 213 -24.04 -9.40 -12.87
C VAL A 213 -24.90 -10.67 -12.86
N VAL A 214 -24.71 -11.55 -11.88
CA VAL A 214 -25.55 -12.75 -11.73
C VAL A 214 -27.01 -12.37 -11.45
N LEU A 215 -27.24 -11.36 -10.62
CA LEU A 215 -28.58 -10.84 -10.35
C LEU A 215 -29.25 -10.30 -11.62
N GLN A 216 -28.50 -9.53 -12.42
CA GLN A 216 -28.97 -9.01 -13.71
C GLN A 216 -29.37 -10.13 -14.67
N GLN A 217 -28.55 -11.18 -14.77
CA GLN A 217 -28.84 -12.35 -15.64
C GLN A 217 -30.08 -13.11 -15.19
N GLN A 218 -30.26 -13.30 -13.87
CA GLN A 218 -31.45 -13.95 -13.32
C GLN A 218 -32.72 -13.14 -13.56
N GLN A 219 -32.62 -11.81 -13.46
CA GLN A 219 -33.75 -10.92 -13.73
C GLN A 219 -34.20 -10.99 -15.21
N GLN A 220 -33.25 -11.08 -16.15
CA GLN A 220 -33.56 -11.25 -17.58
C GLN A 220 -34.29 -12.56 -17.88
N GLN A 221 -34.06 -13.60 -17.07
CA GLN A 221 -34.72 -14.90 -17.19
C GLN A 221 -36.12 -14.94 -16.54
N GLN A 222 -36.68 -13.79 -16.15
CA GLN A 222 -38.02 -13.64 -15.53
C GLN A 222 -38.22 -14.48 -14.25
N GLN A 223 -37.13 -14.90 -13.60
CA GLN A 223 -37.23 -15.63 -12.34
C GLN A 223 -37.36 -14.63 -11.18
N GLN A 224 -38.58 -14.54 -10.62
CA GLN A 224 -38.91 -13.93 -9.31
C GLN A 224 -38.37 -12.50 -9.07
N GLU A 225 -39.09 -11.49 -9.58
CA GLU A 225 -38.77 -10.07 -9.37
C GLU A 225 -38.66 -9.66 -7.90
N ALA A 226 -39.52 -10.18 -7.01
CA ALA A 226 -39.49 -9.86 -5.58
C ALA A 226 -38.16 -10.27 -4.93
N LEU A 227 -37.66 -11.46 -5.28
CA LEU A 227 -36.36 -11.96 -4.82
C LEU A 227 -35.21 -11.12 -5.39
N ALA A 228 -35.36 -10.63 -6.63
CA ALA A 228 -34.36 -9.77 -7.24
C ALA A 228 -34.24 -8.41 -6.53
N MET A 229 -35.37 -7.83 -6.11
CA MET A 229 -35.38 -6.58 -5.33
C MET A 229 -34.75 -6.76 -3.95
N GLU A 230 -35.08 -7.84 -3.24
CA GLU A 230 -34.47 -8.17 -1.94
C GLU A 230 -32.94 -8.31 -2.08
N ARG A 231 -32.48 -9.08 -3.06
CA ARG A 231 -31.04 -9.23 -3.35
C ARG A 231 -30.37 -7.91 -3.72
N MET A 232 -31.03 -7.04 -4.48
CA MET A 232 -30.47 -5.73 -4.83
C MET A 232 -30.30 -4.85 -3.58
N ALA A 233 -31.27 -4.88 -2.66
CA ALA A 233 -31.18 -4.18 -1.38
C ALA A 233 -30.02 -4.73 -0.53
N GLU A 234 -29.85 -6.05 -0.46
CA GLU A 234 -28.73 -6.69 0.23
C GLU A 234 -27.36 -6.27 -0.36
N LEU A 235 -27.22 -6.28 -1.69
CA LEU A 235 -25.98 -5.89 -2.37
C LEU A 235 -25.64 -4.40 -2.15
N ARG A 236 -26.66 -3.55 -2.01
CA ARG A 236 -26.48 -2.14 -1.64
C ARG A 236 -25.98 -1.98 -0.20
N VAL A 237 -26.56 -2.74 0.76
CA VAL A 237 -26.08 -2.75 2.15
C VAL A 237 -24.63 -3.22 2.20
N LEU A 238 -24.32 -4.28 1.45
CA LEU A 238 -22.98 -4.82 1.32
C LEU A 238 -21.97 -3.81 0.76
N TYR A 239 -22.36 -3.04 -0.27
CA TYR A 239 -21.55 -1.90 -0.73
C TYR A 239 -21.29 -0.89 0.38
N GLY A 240 -22.30 -0.58 1.20
CA GLY A 240 -22.15 0.28 2.38
C GLY A 240 -21.13 -0.26 3.38
N GLU A 241 -21.15 -1.56 3.67
CA GLU A 241 -20.15 -2.21 4.54
C GLU A 241 -18.73 -2.15 3.94
N LEU A 242 -18.58 -2.37 2.63
CA LEU A 242 -17.28 -2.20 1.95
C LEU A 242 -16.80 -0.74 1.97
N TRP A 243 -17.72 0.22 1.87
CA TRP A 243 -17.40 1.64 2.01
C TRP A 243 -16.84 1.99 3.38
N GLN A 244 -17.43 1.48 4.46
CA GLN A 244 -16.90 1.68 5.83
C GLN A 244 -15.49 1.10 5.98
N ILE A 245 -15.24 -0.09 5.42
CA ILE A 245 -13.90 -0.69 5.43
C ILE A 245 -12.91 0.20 4.68
N ASN A 246 -13.28 0.74 3.52
CA ASN A 246 -12.42 1.62 2.74
C ASN A 246 -12.11 2.94 3.46
N GLU A 247 -13.11 3.52 4.13
CA GLU A 247 -12.89 4.73 4.93
C GLU A 247 -11.93 4.45 6.09
N GLY A 248 -12.08 3.30 6.76
CA GLY A 248 -11.11 2.84 7.75
C GLY A 248 -9.69 2.68 7.18
N ILE A 249 -9.56 2.16 5.95
CA ILE A 249 -8.26 2.05 5.25
C ILE A 249 -7.69 3.45 4.99
N ASN A 250 -8.47 4.38 4.43
CA ASN A 250 -8.03 5.76 4.16
C ASN A 250 -7.63 6.50 5.45
N GLN A 251 -8.34 6.27 6.55
CA GLN A 251 -7.99 6.84 7.86
C GLN A 251 -6.67 6.26 8.39
N LEU A 252 -6.51 4.94 8.36
CA LEU A 252 -5.32 4.23 8.83
C LEU A 252 -4.04 4.59 8.06
N PHE A 253 -4.18 4.83 6.76
CA PHE A 253 -3.05 5.09 5.86
C PHE A 253 -2.90 6.56 5.50
N GLY A 254 -3.79 7.44 5.96
CA GLY A 254 -3.89 8.82 5.52
C GLY A 254 -2.58 9.60 5.56
N PHE A 255 -2.03 9.80 6.75
CA PHE A 255 -0.77 10.54 6.88
C PHE A 255 0.43 9.70 6.53
N SER A 256 0.48 8.45 7.00
CA SER A 256 1.61 7.57 6.74
C SER A 256 1.87 7.39 5.26
N GLN A 257 0.86 7.20 4.41
CA GLN A 257 1.07 7.11 2.96
C GLN A 257 1.35 8.46 2.31
N ALA A 258 0.84 9.57 2.84
CA ALA A 258 1.24 10.90 2.36
C ALA A 258 2.74 11.12 2.52
N PHE A 259 3.27 10.85 3.71
CA PHE A 259 4.71 10.91 3.95
C PHE A 259 5.47 9.80 3.21
N ASN A 260 4.89 8.60 3.04
CA ASN A 260 5.56 7.53 2.30
C ASN A 260 5.73 7.87 0.81
N ILE A 261 4.74 8.50 0.18
CA ILE A 261 4.84 9.00 -1.19
C ILE A 261 5.80 10.19 -1.27
N ALA A 262 5.79 11.10 -0.29
CA ALA A 262 6.76 12.20 -0.22
C ALA A 262 8.20 11.68 -0.05
N CYS A 263 8.39 10.60 0.73
CA CYS A 263 9.66 9.91 0.88
C CYS A 263 10.10 9.27 -0.44
N SER A 264 9.20 8.59 -1.14
CA SER A 264 9.50 8.02 -2.46
C SER A 264 9.81 9.09 -3.52
N PHE A 265 9.11 10.22 -3.47
CA PHE A 265 9.42 11.40 -4.28
C PHE A 265 10.85 11.90 -4.00
N ALA A 266 11.15 12.14 -2.72
CA ALA A 266 12.46 12.62 -2.26
C ALA A 266 13.56 11.64 -2.69
N GLN A 267 13.35 10.34 -2.51
CA GLN A 267 14.28 9.30 -2.96
C GLN A 267 14.60 9.45 -4.46
N ILE A 268 13.57 9.43 -5.30
CA ILE A 268 13.76 9.50 -6.75
C ILE A 268 14.43 10.81 -7.18
N ALA A 269 13.93 11.95 -6.69
CA ALA A 269 14.45 13.26 -7.05
C ALA A 269 15.93 13.40 -6.66
N PHE A 270 16.29 12.93 -5.46
CA PHE A 270 17.63 13.07 -4.95
C PHE A 270 18.58 12.06 -5.60
N ASP A 271 18.08 10.87 -5.95
CA ASP A 271 18.88 9.90 -6.70
C ASP A 271 19.20 10.40 -8.11
N LEU A 272 18.25 11.04 -8.79
CA LEU A 272 18.47 11.69 -10.09
C LEU A 272 19.43 12.88 -9.98
N TYR A 273 19.30 13.72 -8.96
CA TYR A 273 20.27 14.79 -8.70
C TYR A 273 21.68 14.24 -8.54
N TRP A 274 21.85 13.17 -7.76
CA TRP A 274 23.17 12.58 -7.54
C TRP A 274 23.74 11.93 -8.79
N VAL A 275 22.91 11.31 -9.64
CA VAL A 275 23.33 10.86 -10.98
C VAL A 275 23.86 12.05 -11.79
N TYR A 276 23.15 13.18 -11.82
CA TYR A 276 23.61 14.39 -12.51
C TYR A 276 24.92 14.94 -11.94
N ALA A 277 25.01 15.10 -10.62
CA ALA A 277 26.19 15.67 -9.96
C ALA A 277 27.43 14.79 -10.18
N MET A 278 27.28 13.47 -10.14
CA MET A 278 28.37 12.52 -10.44
C MET A 278 28.74 12.54 -11.92
N TRP A 279 27.77 12.70 -12.81
CA TRP A 279 28.01 12.84 -14.25
C TRP A 279 28.85 14.09 -14.56
N GLN A 280 28.48 15.24 -14.00
CA GLN A 280 29.23 16.49 -14.18
C GLN A 280 30.67 16.39 -13.66
N LYS A 281 30.87 15.68 -12.54
CA LYS A 281 32.20 15.44 -11.94
C LYS A 281 32.97 14.31 -12.63
N GLN A 282 32.41 13.67 -13.66
CA GLN A 282 33.00 12.51 -14.35
C GLN A 282 33.40 11.36 -13.41
N GLU A 283 32.59 11.13 -12.37
CA GLU A 283 32.84 10.10 -11.37
C GLU A 283 32.64 8.68 -11.96
N GLU A 284 33.66 7.82 -11.87
CA GLU A 284 33.65 6.46 -12.46
C GLU A 284 32.52 5.57 -11.91
N ARG A 285 31.98 5.89 -10.73
CA ARG A 285 31.00 5.07 -10.00
C ARG A 285 29.55 5.52 -10.17
N ILE A 286 29.23 6.34 -11.17
CA ILE A 286 27.86 6.80 -11.44
C ILE A 286 26.85 5.65 -11.56
N HIS A 287 27.28 4.51 -12.10
CA HIS A 287 26.44 3.33 -12.26
C HIS A 287 25.87 2.79 -10.93
N LEU A 288 26.59 2.92 -9.81
CA LEU A 288 26.09 2.53 -8.50
C LEU A 288 24.89 3.39 -8.08
N GLN A 289 24.95 4.68 -8.37
CA GLN A 289 23.89 5.63 -8.07
C GLN A 289 22.66 5.43 -8.98
N LEU A 290 22.86 5.01 -10.24
CA LEU A 290 21.76 4.56 -11.10
C LEU A 290 21.04 3.34 -10.51
N TYR A 291 21.74 2.42 -9.84
CA TYR A 291 21.09 1.27 -9.22
C TYR A 291 20.16 1.66 -8.06
N CYS A 292 20.51 2.70 -7.28
CA CYS A 292 19.68 3.25 -6.20
C CYS A 292 18.29 3.70 -6.70
N PHE A 293 18.17 4.07 -7.98
CA PHE A 293 16.92 4.54 -8.55
C PHE A 293 15.89 3.41 -8.74
N PHE A 294 16.26 2.14 -8.91
CA PHE A 294 15.30 1.09 -9.32
C PHE A 294 14.24 0.69 -8.27
N PRO A 295 14.55 0.54 -6.97
CA PRO A 295 13.58 0.00 -6.01
C PRO A 295 12.29 0.82 -5.90
N THR A 296 12.41 2.15 -5.81
CA THR A 296 11.27 3.04 -5.55
C THR A 296 10.26 3.07 -6.71
N PRO A 297 10.64 3.26 -7.99
CA PRO A 297 9.76 3.14 -9.15
C PRO A 297 9.11 1.77 -9.28
N VAL A 298 9.81 0.67 -8.96
CA VAL A 298 9.22 -0.68 -8.98
C VAL A 298 8.07 -0.77 -7.97
N ILE A 299 8.28 -0.28 -6.74
CA ILE A 299 7.25 -0.27 -5.70
C ILE A 299 6.06 0.61 -6.11
N ILE A 300 6.32 1.83 -6.61
CA ILE A 300 5.26 2.72 -7.12
C ILE A 300 4.51 2.06 -8.27
N GLY A 301 5.21 1.37 -9.18
CA GLY A 301 4.61 0.66 -10.30
C GLY A 301 3.61 -0.40 -9.84
N PHE A 302 3.97 -1.22 -8.84
CA PHE A 302 3.04 -2.18 -8.25
C PHE A 302 1.87 -1.51 -7.52
N LEU A 303 2.12 -0.43 -6.77
CA LEU A 303 1.07 0.33 -6.10
C LEU A 303 0.04 0.88 -7.09
N MET A 304 0.51 1.42 -8.20
CA MET A 304 -0.34 1.99 -9.25
C MET A 304 -1.07 0.91 -10.05
N HIS A 305 -0.43 -0.24 -10.27
CA HIS A 305 -1.10 -1.40 -10.86
C HIS A 305 -2.28 -1.88 -10.01
N GLU A 306 -2.10 -2.01 -8.70
CA GLU A 306 -3.20 -2.41 -7.81
C GLU A 306 -4.27 -1.32 -7.65
N ALA A 307 -3.87 -0.04 -7.63
CA ALA A 307 -4.82 1.07 -7.70
C ALA A 307 -5.66 1.04 -9.00
N LYS A 308 -5.06 0.65 -10.14
CA LYS A 308 -5.82 0.39 -11.38
C LYS A 308 -6.85 -0.70 -11.20
N ASN A 309 -6.42 -1.83 -10.64
CA ASN A 309 -7.27 -3.00 -10.47
C ASN A 309 -8.45 -2.68 -9.55
N TYR A 310 -8.21 -1.87 -8.52
CA TYR A 310 -9.25 -1.31 -7.66
C TYR A 310 -10.22 -0.43 -8.44
N GLN A 311 -9.73 0.52 -9.22
CA GLN A 311 -10.57 1.43 -10.00
C GLN A 311 -11.42 0.66 -11.01
N LEU A 312 -10.83 -0.27 -11.76
CA LEU A 312 -11.55 -1.12 -12.71
C LEU A 312 -12.61 -1.98 -12.01
N ALA A 313 -12.34 -2.47 -10.80
CA ALA A 313 -13.34 -3.19 -10.02
C ALA A 313 -14.52 -2.29 -9.61
N MET A 314 -14.23 -1.04 -9.26
CA MET A 314 -15.25 -0.06 -8.92
C MET A 314 -16.11 0.34 -10.13
N ASP A 315 -15.47 0.62 -11.27
CA ASP A 315 -16.16 0.99 -12.51
C ASP A 315 -17.03 -0.19 -13.01
N ALA A 316 -16.59 -1.44 -12.81
CA ALA A 316 -17.39 -2.63 -13.13
C ALA A 316 -18.63 -2.78 -12.23
N VAL A 317 -18.55 -2.39 -10.95
CA VAL A 317 -19.70 -2.36 -10.04
C VAL A 317 -20.71 -1.30 -10.51
N GLU A 318 -20.22 -0.10 -10.87
CA GLU A 318 -21.06 0.97 -11.40
C GLU A 318 -21.76 0.57 -12.69
N ALA A 319 -21.02 0.03 -13.66
CA ALA A 319 -21.57 -0.47 -14.92
C ALA A 319 -22.63 -1.55 -14.69
N ALA A 320 -22.36 -2.52 -13.80
CA ALA A 320 -23.32 -3.58 -13.50
C ALA A 320 -24.64 -3.05 -12.91
N VAL A 321 -24.60 -1.95 -12.12
CA VAL A 321 -25.82 -1.31 -11.60
C VAL A 321 -26.54 -0.51 -12.69
N LEU A 322 -25.80 0.17 -13.57
CA LEU A 322 -26.39 0.94 -14.69
C LEU A 322 -27.12 0.03 -15.68
N ASP A 323 -26.53 -1.13 -15.99
CA ASP A 323 -27.05 -2.08 -16.98
C ASP A 323 -28.22 -2.94 -16.45
N MET A 324 -28.62 -2.78 -15.19
CA MET A 324 -29.79 -3.47 -14.65
C MET A 324 -31.07 -3.03 -15.37
N ASN A 325 -31.77 -4.01 -15.94
CA ASN A 325 -33.03 -3.79 -16.63
C ASN A 325 -34.13 -3.48 -15.61
N SER A 326 -34.44 -2.19 -15.42
CA SER A 326 -35.47 -1.74 -14.47
C SER A 326 -36.74 -1.24 -15.14
N SER A 327 -36.81 -1.25 -16.47
CA SER A 327 -37.86 -0.57 -17.26
C SER A 327 -39.29 -1.02 -16.96
N GLN A 328 -39.48 -2.24 -16.47
CA GLN A 328 -40.78 -2.86 -16.26
C GLN A 328 -41.32 -2.71 -14.83
N ASN A 329 -40.46 -2.40 -13.85
CA ASN A 329 -40.84 -2.35 -12.43
C ASN A 329 -40.40 -1.02 -11.77
N PRO A 330 -41.34 -0.15 -11.36
CA PRO A 330 -41.03 1.18 -10.80
C PRO A 330 -40.26 1.12 -9.47
N GLU A 331 -40.44 0.07 -8.67
CA GLU A 331 -39.71 -0.10 -7.42
C GLU A 331 -38.23 -0.44 -7.68
N MET A 332 -37.96 -1.28 -8.68
CA MET A 332 -36.60 -1.61 -9.11
C MET A 332 -35.87 -0.39 -9.68
N VAL A 333 -36.59 0.48 -10.42
CA VAL A 333 -36.04 1.79 -10.86
C VAL A 333 -35.62 2.61 -9.65
N ARG A 334 -36.47 2.67 -8.61
CA ARG A 334 -36.19 3.42 -7.38
C ARG A 334 -34.97 2.86 -6.63
N PHE A 335 -34.86 1.54 -6.48
CA PHE A 335 -33.69 0.92 -5.84
C PHE A 335 -32.40 1.14 -6.63
N ARG A 336 -32.45 1.00 -7.96
CA ARG A 336 -31.31 1.31 -8.84
C ARG A 336 -30.87 2.76 -8.67
N PHE A 337 -31.83 3.70 -8.67
CA PHE A 337 -31.56 5.11 -8.43
C PHE A 337 -30.87 5.36 -7.09
N TYR A 338 -31.36 4.76 -5.99
CA TYR A 338 -30.73 4.91 -4.69
C TYR A 338 -29.32 4.31 -4.62
N PHE A 339 -29.08 3.18 -5.28
CA PHE A 339 -27.75 2.58 -5.33
C PHE A 339 -26.81 3.48 -6.15
N LEU A 340 -27.19 3.92 -7.35
CA LEU A 340 -26.40 4.85 -8.14
C LEU A 340 -26.09 6.15 -7.37
N HIS A 341 -27.08 6.70 -6.68
CA HIS A 341 -26.86 7.87 -5.83
C HIS A 341 -25.86 7.60 -4.69
N GLN A 342 -25.90 6.41 -4.09
CA GLN A 342 -24.91 5.98 -3.10
C GLN A 342 -23.51 5.81 -3.72
N LEU A 343 -23.40 5.25 -4.92
CA LEU A 343 -22.14 5.12 -5.65
C LEU A 343 -21.51 6.48 -5.96
N LEU A 344 -22.35 7.46 -6.35
CA LEU A 344 -21.91 8.83 -6.63
C LEU A 344 -21.48 9.57 -5.35
N ARG A 345 -22.27 9.50 -4.28
CA ARG A 345 -22.01 10.24 -3.03
C ARG A 345 -20.91 9.61 -2.18
N HIS A 346 -20.89 8.28 -2.12
CA HIS A 346 -19.96 7.49 -1.31
C HIS A 346 -19.08 6.65 -2.23
N ARG A 347 -18.48 7.29 -3.25
CA ARG A 347 -17.57 6.60 -4.16
C ARG A 347 -16.38 6.08 -3.36
N LEU A 348 -16.16 4.78 -3.47
CA LEU A 348 -14.97 4.11 -2.98
C LEU A 348 -13.74 4.68 -3.71
N LYS A 349 -12.96 5.49 -3.00
CA LYS A 349 -11.71 6.08 -3.48
C LYS A 349 -10.59 5.74 -2.52
N LEU A 350 -9.41 5.50 -3.06
CA LEU A 350 -8.18 5.40 -2.30
C LEU A 350 -7.63 6.81 -2.12
N THR A 351 -7.64 7.33 -0.89
CA THR A 351 -7.20 8.70 -0.61
C THR A 351 -6.29 8.74 0.62
N ALA A 352 -5.33 9.66 0.61
CA ALA A 352 -4.52 9.99 1.78
C ALA A 352 -5.21 11.12 2.57
N ARG A 353 -6.23 10.82 3.39
CA ARG A 353 -7.01 11.84 4.14
C ARG A 353 -7.52 12.99 3.26
N ASN A 354 -7.96 12.69 2.03
CA ASN A 354 -8.35 13.69 1.02
C ASN A 354 -7.25 14.72 0.65
N ILE A 355 -5.99 14.50 1.01
CA ILE A 355 -4.85 15.33 0.57
C ILE A 355 -4.55 15.03 -0.90
N PHE A 356 -4.52 13.75 -1.27
CA PHE A 356 -4.42 13.31 -2.65
C PHE A 356 -5.08 11.95 -2.87
N ASP A 357 -5.50 11.73 -4.12
CA ASP A 357 -6.07 10.49 -4.61
C ASP A 357 -4.94 9.56 -5.11
N PHE A 358 -5.00 8.28 -4.74
CA PHE A 358 -4.11 7.25 -5.29
C PHE A 358 -4.67 6.76 -6.62
N ASP A 359 -4.42 7.52 -7.68
CA ASP A 359 -4.78 7.18 -9.06
C ASP A 359 -3.55 7.30 -9.99
N TYR A 360 -3.71 6.98 -11.28
CA TYR A 360 -2.62 7.15 -12.25
C TYR A 360 -2.18 8.60 -12.44
N THR A 361 -3.02 9.58 -12.07
CA THR A 361 -2.62 10.99 -12.15
C THR A 361 -1.51 11.28 -11.13
N LEU A 362 -1.41 10.50 -10.05
CA LEU A 362 -0.33 10.61 -9.07
C LEU A 362 1.04 10.39 -9.72
N ILE A 363 1.20 9.41 -10.63
CA ILE A 363 2.48 9.21 -11.34
C ILE A 363 2.83 10.47 -12.13
N ARG A 364 1.88 11.03 -12.89
CA ARG A 364 2.11 12.23 -13.69
C ARG A 364 2.52 13.41 -12.81
N LYS A 365 1.84 13.60 -11.68
CA LYS A 365 2.18 14.64 -10.70
C LYS A 365 3.58 14.42 -10.13
N LEU A 366 3.91 13.19 -9.73
CA LEU A 366 5.24 12.84 -9.23
C LEU A 366 6.33 13.14 -10.25
N VAL A 367 6.18 12.70 -11.51
CA VAL A 367 7.16 12.95 -12.58
C VAL A 367 7.37 14.45 -12.79
N ILE A 368 6.30 15.24 -12.86
CA ILE A 368 6.40 16.70 -13.03
C ILE A 368 7.18 17.32 -11.86
N VAL A 369 6.80 17.00 -10.62
CA VAL A 369 7.46 17.58 -9.44
C VAL A 369 8.92 17.13 -9.34
N ILE A 370 9.24 15.88 -9.70
CA ILE A 370 10.62 15.36 -9.74
C ILE A 370 11.45 16.16 -10.73
N LEU A 371 10.95 16.33 -11.96
CA LEU A 371 11.64 17.07 -13.00
C LEU A 371 11.84 18.54 -12.59
N THR A 372 10.80 19.21 -12.08
CA THR A 372 10.89 20.58 -11.58
C THR A 372 11.94 20.69 -10.47
N TYR A 373 11.95 19.77 -9.51
CA TYR A 373 12.91 19.78 -8.43
C TYR A 373 14.35 19.60 -8.93
N VAL A 374 14.58 18.62 -9.81
CA VAL A 374 15.91 18.35 -10.37
C VAL A 374 16.39 19.56 -11.18
N ILE A 375 15.55 20.18 -12.01
CA ILE A 375 15.91 21.38 -12.78
C ILE A 375 16.34 22.52 -11.85
N ILE A 376 15.54 22.83 -10.82
CA ILE A 376 15.86 23.89 -9.86
C ILE A 376 17.21 23.62 -9.17
N PHE A 377 17.46 22.38 -8.78
CA PHE A 377 18.72 22.03 -8.11
C PHE A 377 19.92 22.08 -9.05
N ILE A 378 19.73 21.72 -10.32
CA ILE A 378 20.74 21.86 -11.36
C ILE A 378 21.10 23.34 -11.56
N GLU A 379 20.10 24.20 -11.77
CA GLU A 379 20.31 25.65 -11.97
C GLU A 379 21.05 26.29 -10.79
N ILE A 380 20.63 25.99 -9.56
CA ILE A 380 21.31 26.50 -8.35
C ILE A 380 22.75 25.98 -8.23
N SER A 381 23.02 24.78 -8.75
CA SER A 381 24.35 24.18 -8.72
C SER A 381 25.28 24.75 -9.79
N ASP A 382 24.76 25.14 -10.95
CA ASP A 382 25.52 25.67 -12.08
C ASP A 382 25.81 27.19 -11.96
N ASP A 383 25.04 27.92 -11.13
CA ASP A 383 25.25 29.35 -10.81
C ASP A 383 26.49 29.63 -9.92
N LYS A 384 27.40 28.66 -9.75
CA LYS A 384 28.65 28.76 -8.98
C LYS A 384 29.80 28.09 -9.70
#